data_AF-A0A936QQN1-F1
#
_entry.id   AF-A0A936QQN1-F1
#
_cell.length_a   1.000
_cell.length_b   1.000
_cell.length_c   1.000
_cell.angle_alpha   90.00
_cell.angle_beta   90.00
_cell.angle_gamma   90.00
#
_symmetry.space_group_name_H-M   'P 1'
#
loop_
_entity.id
_entity.type
_entity.pdbx_description
1 polymer ?
#
loop_
_entity_poly.entity_id
_entity_poly.type
_entity_poly.pdbx_seq_one_letter_code
_entity_poly.pdbx_strand_id
1 'polypeptide(L)'
;MLAFMKPTLSSIVAGFLIALTGELIRIWSVSFAGSETRTTSGVGGTYLVTQGPYSVVRNPLYIGNILLYVGIGIMSMSLFPYLQLFALCFFIFQYYCIILAEEEFLQTKFGDLFSVYKKCVNRFLPSINKLPSEVTSNLTLNVKDGVKSERRSLQAFLITSGIIIVYYIFS
;
A
#
# COMPACT_ATOMS: atom_id res chain seq x y z
N MET A 1 8.29 -6.25 -17.59
CA MET A 1 7.16 -5.39 -18.04
C MET A 1 7.53 -4.50 -19.22
N LEU A 2 8.59 -3.69 -19.16
CA LEU A 2 8.82 -2.67 -20.20
C LEU A 2 9.11 -3.21 -21.63
N ALA A 3 9.69 -4.40 -21.75
CA ALA A 3 10.08 -4.96 -23.06
C ALA A 3 8.91 -5.50 -23.91
N PHE A 4 7.76 -5.82 -23.32
CA PHE A 4 6.62 -6.45 -24.01
C PHE A 4 5.36 -5.60 -23.93
N MET A 5 5.51 -4.28 -23.84
CA MET A 5 4.38 -3.39 -23.64
C MET A 5 3.53 -3.24 -24.89
N LYS A 6 2.22 -3.19 -24.68
CA LYS A 6 1.22 -2.94 -25.74
C LYS A 6 0.15 -1.98 -25.22
N PRO A 7 0.54 -0.78 -24.76
CA PRO A 7 -0.37 0.13 -24.07
C PRO A 7 -1.43 0.66 -25.04
N THR A 8 -2.63 0.90 -24.52
CA THR A 8 -3.69 1.65 -25.22
C THR A 8 -4.04 2.88 -24.40
N LEU A 9 -4.69 3.88 -25.02
CA LEU A 9 -5.13 5.06 -24.27
C LEU A 9 -6.03 4.69 -23.09
N SER A 10 -6.94 3.73 -23.28
CA SER A 10 -7.84 3.25 -22.22
C SER A 10 -7.06 2.54 -21.11
N SER A 11 -6.06 1.72 -21.44
CA SER A 11 -5.24 1.04 -20.43
C SER A 11 -4.37 2.02 -19.65
N ILE A 12 -3.83 3.05 -20.30
CA ILE A 12 -3.07 4.12 -19.67
C ILE A 12 -3.95 4.88 -18.68
N VAL A 13 -5.13 5.36 -19.11
CA VAL A 13 -6.02 6.14 -18.24
C VAL A 13 -6.51 5.30 -17.07
N ALA A 14 -7.04 4.09 -17.33
CA ALA A 14 -7.55 3.22 -16.28
C ALA A 14 -6.45 2.81 -15.29
N GLY A 15 -5.30 2.37 -15.80
CA GLY A 15 -4.18 1.95 -14.97
C GLY A 15 -3.57 3.10 -14.17
N PHE A 16 -3.47 4.31 -14.74
CA PHE A 16 -2.99 5.49 -14.04
C PHE A 16 -3.90 5.87 -12.87
N LEU A 17 -5.22 5.87 -13.06
CA LEU A 17 -6.18 6.17 -11.99
C LEU A 17 -6.12 5.13 -10.85
N ILE A 18 -5.99 3.85 -11.20
CA ILE A 18 -5.82 2.77 -10.21
C ILE A 18 -4.50 2.96 -9.44
N ALA A 19 -3.39 3.21 -10.14
CA ALA A 19 -2.08 3.41 -9.55
C ALA A 19 -2.05 4.66 -8.64
N LEU A 20 -2.64 5.77 -9.10
CA LEU A 20 -2.76 7.01 -8.34
C LEU A 20 -3.56 6.79 -7.06
N THR A 21 -4.67 6.05 -7.12
CA THR A 21 -5.46 5.70 -5.93
C THR A 21 -4.62 4.91 -4.92
N GLY A 22 -3.84 3.93 -5.40
CA GLY A 22 -2.89 3.19 -4.57
C GLY A 22 -1.87 4.09 -3.89
N GLU A 23 -1.26 5.01 -4.63
CA GLU A 23 -0.26 5.94 -4.08
C GLU A 23 -0.87 6.92 -3.06
N LEU A 24 -2.09 7.41 -3.30
CA LEU A 24 -2.79 8.27 -2.35
C LEU A 24 -3.09 7.53 -1.03
N ILE A 25 -3.50 6.25 -1.09
CA ILE A 25 -3.68 5.41 0.11
C ILE A 25 -2.35 5.25 0.86
N ARG A 26 -1.24 5.07 0.14
CA ARG A 26 0.10 4.93 0.74
C ARG A 26 0.51 6.21 1.45
N ILE A 27 0.39 7.36 0.78
CA ILE A 27 0.66 8.67 1.38
C ILE A 27 -0.19 8.87 2.64
N TRP A 28 -1.51 8.61 2.56
CA TRP A 28 -2.41 8.74 3.70
C TRP A 28 -1.98 7.84 4.87
N SER A 29 -1.57 6.60 4.60
CA SER A 29 -1.12 5.65 5.61
C SER A 29 0.16 6.12 6.29
N VAL A 30 1.17 6.50 5.52
CA VAL A 30 2.46 6.97 6.06
C VAL A 30 2.32 8.32 6.76
N SER A 31 1.36 9.17 6.38
CA SER A 31 1.05 10.40 7.12
C SER A 31 0.56 10.17 8.55
N PHE A 32 0.05 8.98 8.87
CA PHE A 32 -0.29 8.58 10.25
C PHE A 32 0.82 7.76 10.91
N ALA A 33 1.42 6.83 10.17
CA ALA A 33 2.38 5.88 10.74
C ALA A 33 3.82 6.43 10.82
N GLY A 34 4.13 7.50 10.10
CA GLY A 34 5.46 8.09 10.05
C GLY A 34 6.51 7.15 9.43
N SER A 35 7.77 7.33 9.79
CA SER A 35 8.89 6.49 9.30
C SER A 35 8.93 5.10 9.93
N GLU A 36 8.09 4.79 10.91
CA GLU A 36 8.05 3.49 11.59
C GLU A 36 7.72 2.35 10.64
N THR A 37 7.01 2.63 9.54
CA THR A 37 6.65 1.62 8.52
C THR A 37 7.81 1.26 7.59
N ARG A 38 9.02 1.78 7.84
CA ARG A 38 10.20 1.63 6.98
C ARG A 38 11.41 1.07 7.70
N THR A 39 11.21 0.36 8.80
CA THR A 39 12.31 -0.27 9.54
C THR A 39 12.99 -1.33 8.67
N THR A 40 14.17 -1.00 8.14
CA THR A 40 15.02 -1.94 7.39
C THR A 40 15.72 -2.96 8.30
N SER A 41 15.58 -2.78 9.62
CA SER A 41 16.24 -3.58 10.66
C SER A 41 15.36 -4.72 11.20
N GLY A 42 14.22 -5.01 10.57
CA GLY A 42 13.28 -6.06 10.96
C GLY A 42 11.85 -5.56 11.13
N VAL A 43 10.96 -6.48 11.54
CA VAL A 43 9.59 -6.17 11.94
C VAL A 43 9.64 -5.30 13.21
N GLY A 44 9.10 -4.08 13.14
CA GLY A 44 9.31 -3.06 14.15
C GLY A 44 8.22 -2.01 14.20
N GLY A 45 8.25 -1.18 15.25
CA GLY A 45 7.33 -0.05 15.43
C GLY A 45 7.28 0.35 16.90
N THR A 46 7.53 1.62 17.20
CA THR A 46 7.62 2.13 18.59
C THR A 46 6.25 2.26 19.27
N TYR A 47 5.17 2.40 18.49
CA TYR A 47 3.80 2.52 18.96
C TYR A 47 2.81 1.82 18.01
N LEU A 48 1.60 1.54 18.49
CA LEU A 48 0.55 0.94 17.68
C LEU A 48 -0.21 2.03 16.89
N VAL A 49 -0.25 1.91 15.56
CA VAL A 49 -0.94 2.85 14.68
C VAL A 49 -2.36 2.35 14.41
N THR A 50 -3.36 3.05 14.92
CA THR A 50 -4.78 2.64 14.81
C THR A 50 -5.69 3.72 14.23
N GLN A 51 -5.12 4.84 13.76
CA GLN A 51 -5.86 5.97 13.23
C GLN A 51 -5.75 6.13 11.70
N GLY A 52 -6.62 6.96 11.15
CA GLY A 52 -6.66 7.22 9.71
C GLY A 52 -7.03 5.94 8.94
N PRO A 53 -6.28 5.55 7.90
CA PRO A 53 -6.60 4.35 7.13
C PRO A 53 -6.45 3.07 7.96
N TYR A 54 -5.62 3.08 9.02
CA TYR A 54 -5.46 1.96 9.95
C TYR A 54 -6.72 1.71 10.80
N SER A 55 -7.62 2.68 10.92
CA SER A 55 -8.92 2.47 11.58
C SER A 55 -9.93 1.71 10.69
N VAL A 56 -9.68 1.68 9.37
CA VAL A 56 -10.58 1.07 8.37
C VAL A 56 -10.11 -0.33 8.01
N VAL A 57 -8.81 -0.49 7.76
CA VAL A 57 -8.13 -1.76 7.46
C VAL A 57 -6.80 -1.81 8.20
N ARG A 58 -6.35 -2.97 8.68
CA ARG A 58 -5.07 -3.04 9.40
C ARG A 58 -3.85 -2.86 8.51
N ASN A 59 -3.98 -3.13 7.21
CA ASN A 59 -2.88 -3.19 6.25
C ASN A 59 -3.06 -2.29 5.01
N PRO A 60 -3.33 -0.99 5.19
CA PRO A 60 -3.65 -0.10 4.06
C PRO A 60 -2.46 0.09 3.11
N LEU A 61 -1.21 0.02 3.60
CA LEU A 61 -0.01 0.11 2.75
C LEU A 61 0.06 -1.03 1.73
N TYR A 62 -0.26 -2.26 2.14
CA TYR A 62 -0.24 -3.41 1.24
C TYR A 62 -1.34 -3.32 0.18
N ILE A 63 -2.53 -2.79 0.54
CA ILE A 63 -3.58 -2.48 -0.44
C ILE A 63 -3.08 -1.45 -1.46
N GLY A 64 -2.47 -0.36 -0.98
CA GLY A 64 -1.90 0.66 -1.84
C GLY A 64 -0.80 0.13 -2.76
N ASN A 65 0.08 -0.75 -2.26
CA ASN A 65 1.11 -1.41 -3.08
C ASN A 65 0.49 -2.27 -4.19
N ILE A 66 -0.53 -3.07 -3.86
CA ILE A 66 -1.23 -3.91 -4.84
C ILE A 66 -1.88 -3.04 -5.92
N LEU A 67 -2.57 -1.96 -5.54
CA LEU A 67 -3.18 -1.04 -6.50
C LEU A 67 -2.14 -0.34 -7.38
N LEU A 68 -1.02 0.11 -6.81
CA LEU A 68 0.08 0.70 -7.56
C LEU A 68 0.64 -0.29 -8.60
N TYR A 69 0.88 -1.54 -8.17
CA TYR A 69 1.36 -2.60 -9.04
C TYR A 69 0.36 -2.93 -10.16
N VAL A 70 -0.90 -3.19 -9.82
CA VAL A 70 -1.97 -3.52 -10.77
C VAL A 70 -2.19 -2.38 -11.76
N GLY A 71 -2.19 -1.13 -11.29
CA GLY A 71 -2.34 0.04 -12.13
C GLY A 71 -1.22 0.16 -13.17
N ILE A 72 0.05 0.09 -12.77
CA ILE A 72 1.19 0.06 -13.70
C ILE A 72 1.12 -1.18 -14.63
N GLY A 73 0.68 -2.32 -14.08
CA GLY A 73 0.33 -3.54 -14.78
C GLY A 73 -0.55 -3.29 -15.99
N ILE A 74 -1.71 -2.68 -15.74
CA ILE A 74 -2.74 -2.34 -16.72
C ILE A 74 -2.21 -1.26 -17.68
N MET A 75 -1.53 -0.22 -17.20
CA MET A 75 -0.98 0.83 -18.07
C MET A 75 -0.09 0.23 -19.18
N SER A 76 0.81 -0.67 -18.79
CA SER A 76 1.79 -1.25 -19.71
C SER A 76 1.20 -2.26 -20.70
N MET A 77 0.06 -2.89 -20.35
CA MET A 77 -0.51 -4.07 -21.03
C MET A 77 0.52 -5.16 -21.38
N SER A 78 1.61 -5.24 -20.60
CA SER A 78 2.70 -6.17 -20.88
C SER A 78 2.30 -7.60 -20.51
N LEU A 79 2.32 -8.50 -21.51
CA LEU A 79 1.98 -9.93 -21.36
C LEU A 79 0.65 -10.15 -20.63
N PHE A 80 -0.31 -9.23 -20.84
CA PHE A 80 -1.59 -9.25 -20.15
C PHE A 80 -2.46 -10.44 -20.62
N PRO A 81 -3.18 -11.14 -19.72
CA PRO A 81 -3.25 -10.93 -18.26
C PRO A 81 -2.24 -11.76 -17.44
N TYR A 82 -1.45 -12.63 -18.07
CA TYR A 82 -0.69 -13.68 -17.39
C TYR A 82 0.37 -13.14 -16.44
N LEU A 83 1.12 -12.12 -16.84
CA LEU A 83 2.17 -11.53 -16.00
C LEU A 83 1.57 -10.88 -14.74
N GLN A 84 0.45 -10.18 -14.90
CA GLN A 84 -0.26 -9.49 -13.82
C GLN A 84 -0.85 -10.50 -12.83
N LEU A 85 -1.46 -11.58 -13.34
CA LEU A 85 -1.99 -12.65 -12.47
C LEU A 85 -0.88 -13.35 -11.68
N PHE A 86 0.22 -13.73 -12.35
CA PHE A 86 1.35 -14.37 -11.69
C PHE A 86 1.94 -13.49 -10.58
N ALA A 87 2.21 -12.22 -10.87
CA ALA A 87 2.77 -11.30 -9.91
C ALA A 87 1.77 -10.95 -8.79
N LEU A 88 0.46 -10.85 -9.08
CA LEU A 88 -0.55 -10.63 -8.06
C LEU A 88 -0.59 -11.80 -7.07
N CYS A 89 -0.58 -13.05 -7.56
CA CYS A 89 -0.48 -14.23 -6.71
C CYS A 89 0.80 -14.21 -5.86
N PHE A 90 1.94 -13.85 -6.46
CA PHE A 90 3.20 -13.71 -5.74
C PHE A 90 3.12 -12.65 -4.63
N PHE A 91 2.60 -11.45 -4.91
CA PHE A 91 2.48 -10.38 -3.93
C PHE A 91 1.49 -10.71 -2.82
N ILE A 92 0.37 -11.37 -3.13
CA ILE A 92 -0.59 -11.84 -2.12
C ILE A 92 0.11 -12.82 -1.16
N PHE A 93 0.84 -13.79 -1.70
CA PHE A 93 1.60 -14.75 -0.89
C PHE A 93 2.67 -14.06 -0.04
N GLN A 94 3.48 -13.20 -0.67
CA GLN A 94 4.54 -12.45 0.01
C GLN A 94 3.99 -11.58 1.15
N TYR A 95 2.96 -10.78 0.88
CA TYR A 95 2.35 -9.91 1.90
C TYR A 95 1.64 -10.71 2.97
N TYR A 96 1.04 -11.87 2.65
CA TYR A 96 0.47 -12.73 3.68
C TYR A 96 1.53 -13.19 4.69
N CYS A 97 2.71 -13.62 4.22
CA CYS A 97 3.83 -14.00 5.09
C CYS A 97 4.34 -12.83 5.93
N ILE A 98 4.51 -11.64 5.32
CA ILE A 98 4.99 -10.44 6.03
C ILE A 98 3.98 -10.03 7.11
N ILE A 99 2.69 -10.00 6.78
CA ILE A 99 1.64 -9.60 7.72
C ILE A 99 1.56 -10.56 8.90
N LEU A 100 1.76 -11.87 8.70
CA LEU A 100 1.78 -12.81 9.83
C LEU A 100 2.92 -12.49 10.80
N ALA A 101 4.13 -12.23 10.29
CA ALA A 101 5.26 -11.85 11.13
C ALA A 101 5.04 -10.49 11.83
N GLU A 102 4.42 -9.52 11.14
CA GLU A 102 4.03 -8.23 11.72
C GLU A 102 2.98 -8.39 12.81
N GLU A 103 1.92 -9.17 12.57
CA GLU A 103 0.87 -9.41 13.57
C GLU A 103 1.43 -10.15 14.80
N GLU A 104 2.38 -11.08 14.64
CA GLU A 104 3.05 -11.78 15.75
C GLU A 104 3.92 -10.82 16.57
N PHE A 105 4.70 -9.96 15.91
CA PHE A 105 5.49 -8.93 16.58
C PHE A 105 4.60 -7.94 17.36
N LEU A 106 3.54 -7.45 16.72
CA LEU A 106 2.60 -6.51 17.34
C LEU A 106 1.88 -7.16 18.52
N GLN A 107 1.51 -8.44 18.41
CA GLN A 107 0.93 -9.20 19.52
C GLN A 107 1.91 -9.31 20.69
N THR A 108 3.18 -9.66 20.42
CA THR A 108 4.22 -9.78 21.44
C THR A 108 4.50 -8.44 22.13
N LYS A 109 4.50 -7.35 21.36
CA LYS A 109 4.86 -6.01 21.86
C LYS A 109 3.72 -5.30 22.58
N PHE A 110 2.49 -5.39 22.07
CA PHE A 110 1.34 -4.59 22.53
C PHE A 110 0.24 -5.42 23.18
N GLY A 111 0.33 -6.76 23.16
CA GLY A 111 -0.54 -7.67 23.92
C GLY A 111 -2.03 -7.44 23.70
N ASP A 112 -2.75 -7.16 24.78
CA ASP A 112 -4.20 -7.00 24.78
C ASP A 112 -4.68 -5.82 23.93
N LEU A 113 -3.91 -4.73 23.86
CA LEU A 113 -4.25 -3.57 23.01
C LEU A 113 -4.33 -3.97 21.54
N PHE A 114 -3.36 -4.77 21.06
CA PHE A 114 -3.39 -5.29 19.71
C PHE A 114 -4.52 -6.31 19.51
N SER A 115 -4.83 -7.11 20.53
CA SER A 115 -5.92 -8.09 20.49
C SER A 115 -7.28 -7.42 20.31
N VAL A 116 -7.52 -6.30 21.02
CA VAL A 116 -8.73 -5.49 20.86
C VAL A 116 -8.76 -4.82 19.48
N TYR A 117 -7.66 -4.22 19.05
CA TYR A 117 -7.54 -3.64 17.69
C TYR A 117 -7.87 -4.67 16.60
N LYS A 118 -7.33 -5.90 16.73
CA LYS A 118 -7.51 -7.00 15.79
C LYS A 118 -8.97 -7.45 15.67
N LYS A 119 -9.76 -7.35 16.75
CA LYS A 119 -11.19 -7.64 16.74
C LYS A 119 -12.01 -6.54 16.07
N CYS A 120 -11.58 -5.28 16.17
CA CYS A 120 -12.30 -4.14 15.63
C CYS A 120 -12.03 -3.94 14.13
N VAL A 121 -10.80 -4.15 13.67
CA VAL A 121 -10.38 -3.80 12.31
C VAL A 121 -9.88 -5.03 11.57
N ASN A 122 -10.46 -5.35 10.41
CA ASN A 122 -10.07 -6.48 9.57
C ASN A 122 -8.72 -6.26 8.87
N ARG A 123 -8.11 -7.36 8.43
CA ARG A 123 -6.79 -7.34 7.77
C ARG A 123 -6.80 -6.52 6.46
N PHE A 124 -7.81 -6.73 5.61
CA PHE A 124 -7.92 -6.12 4.28
C PHE A 124 -9.31 -5.60 3.93
N LEU A 125 -10.36 -6.08 4.59
CA LEU A 125 -11.72 -5.63 4.33
C LEU A 125 -12.03 -4.37 5.15
N PRO A 126 -12.72 -3.37 4.59
CA PRO A 126 -13.13 -2.21 5.37
C PRO A 126 -13.95 -2.62 6.60
N SER A 127 -13.65 -1.97 7.73
CA SER A 127 -14.34 -2.18 8.99
C SER A 127 -15.06 -0.88 9.37
N ILE A 128 -16.28 -1.00 9.89
CA ILE A 128 -17.12 0.16 10.28
C ILE A 128 -17.18 0.30 11.81
N ASN A 129 -16.40 -0.51 12.53
CA ASN A 129 -16.40 -0.54 13.98
C ASN A 129 -15.73 0.71 14.55
N LYS A 130 -16.34 1.30 15.58
CA LYS A 130 -15.67 2.33 16.38
C LYS A 130 -14.59 1.67 17.23
N LEU A 131 -13.38 2.22 17.18
CA LEU A 131 -12.28 1.78 18.03
C LEU A 131 -12.50 2.27 19.47
N PRO A 132 -12.27 1.41 20.48
CA PRO A 132 -12.23 1.83 21.87
C PRO A 132 -11.15 2.91 22.09
N SER A 133 -11.40 3.84 23.01
CA SER A 133 -10.48 4.94 23.32
C SER A 133 -9.13 4.45 23.84
N GLU A 134 -9.11 3.30 24.52
CA GLU A 134 -7.88 2.63 25.01
C GLU A 134 -6.94 2.17 23.89
N VAL A 135 -7.47 1.85 22.71
CA VAL A 135 -6.70 1.38 21.53
C VAL A 135 -6.42 2.51 20.54
N THR A 136 -7.19 3.59 20.62
CA THR A 136 -7.06 4.73 19.71
C THR A 136 -5.77 5.48 20.03
N SER A 137 -4.79 5.42 19.12
CA SER A 137 -3.51 6.09 19.32
C SER A 137 -3.69 7.61 19.26
N ASN A 138 -2.88 8.39 19.97
CA ASN A 138 -2.89 9.86 19.91
C ASN A 138 -1.95 10.39 18.81
N LEU A 139 -2.12 9.90 17.58
CA LEU A 139 -1.34 10.31 16.42
C LEU A 139 -2.01 11.47 15.69
N THR A 140 -1.21 12.39 15.19
CA THR A 140 -1.68 13.51 14.36
C THR A 140 -1.28 13.28 12.92
N LEU A 141 -2.18 13.59 11.98
CA LEU A 141 -1.88 13.56 10.56
C LEU A 141 -0.70 14.49 10.23
N ASN A 142 0.39 13.93 9.70
CA ASN A 142 1.52 14.68 9.19
C ASN A 142 1.71 14.43 7.68
N VAL A 143 1.02 15.23 6.88
CA VAL A 143 1.04 15.08 5.41
C VAL A 143 2.42 15.37 4.82
N LYS A 144 3.13 16.38 5.35
CA LYS A 144 4.45 16.78 4.84
C LYS A 144 5.45 15.64 4.97
N ASP A 145 5.50 14.99 6.14
CA ASP A 145 6.40 13.88 6.36
C ASP A 145 5.96 12.62 5.62
N GLY A 146 4.64 12.38 5.49
CA GLY A 146 4.10 11.32 4.64
C GLY A 146 4.56 11.43 3.19
N VAL A 147 4.39 12.59 2.56
CA VAL A 147 4.82 12.85 1.17
C VAL A 147 6.34 12.76 1.05
N LYS A 148 7.09 13.32 2.02
CA LYS A 148 8.55 13.22 2.03
C LYS A 148 9.02 11.77 2.10
N SER A 149 8.36 10.96 2.92
CA SER A 149 8.59 9.54 3.00
C SER A 149 8.33 8.92 1.62
N GLU A 150 7.14 9.09 1.05
CA GLU A 150 6.73 8.52 -0.23
C GLU A 150 7.37 9.16 -1.48
N ARG A 151 8.37 10.03 -1.33
CA ARG A 151 9.05 10.68 -2.46
C ARG A 151 9.61 9.67 -3.47
N ARG A 152 10.20 8.57 -3.00
CA ARG A 152 10.80 7.55 -3.88
C ARG A 152 9.75 6.79 -4.69
N SER A 153 8.63 6.43 -4.08
CA SER A 153 7.53 5.76 -4.79
C SER A 153 6.86 6.70 -5.78
N LEU A 154 6.64 7.97 -5.40
CA LEU A 154 6.13 9.00 -6.30
C LEU A 154 7.03 9.19 -7.53
N GLN A 155 8.34 9.27 -7.33
CA GLN A 155 9.30 9.35 -8.43
C GLN A 155 9.22 8.11 -9.33
N ALA A 156 9.22 6.91 -8.76
CA ALA A 156 9.13 5.67 -9.52
C ALA A 156 7.81 5.57 -10.31
N PHE A 157 6.69 5.94 -9.69
CA PHE A 157 5.36 5.99 -10.31
C PHE A 157 5.33 6.94 -11.50
N LEU A 158 5.78 8.19 -11.32
CA LEU A 158 5.77 9.22 -12.37
C LEU A 158 6.72 8.88 -13.51
N ILE A 159 7.94 8.41 -13.20
CA ILE A 159 8.94 8.03 -14.21
C ILE A 159 8.40 6.84 -15.02
N THR A 160 7.89 5.80 -14.36
CA THR A 160 7.38 4.62 -15.05
C THR A 160 6.16 4.96 -15.92
N SER A 161 5.24 5.76 -15.39
CA SER A 161 4.09 6.26 -16.15
C SER A 161 4.52 7.08 -17.36
N GLY A 162 5.50 7.97 -17.19
CA GLY A 162 6.07 8.78 -18.26
C GLY A 162 6.71 7.94 -19.35
N ILE A 163 7.50 6.91 -19.00
CA ILE A 163 8.07 5.97 -19.96
C ILE A 163 6.97 5.28 -20.77
N ILE A 164 5.88 4.86 -20.11
CA ILE A 164 4.76 4.19 -20.78
C ILE A 164 4.03 5.11 -21.76
N ILE A 165 3.78 6.35 -21.35
CA ILE A 165 3.11 7.36 -22.18
C ILE A 165 3.98 7.73 -23.38
N VAL A 166 5.28 7.96 -23.16
CA VAL A 166 6.23 8.26 -24.25
C VAL A 166 6.26 7.10 -25.24
N TYR A 167 6.39 5.86 -24.76
CA TYR A 167 6.36 4.68 -25.63
C TYR A 167 5.08 4.65 -26.50
N TYR A 168 3.91 4.86 -25.90
CA TYR A 168 2.63 4.89 -26.61
C TYR A 168 2.53 5.99 -27.68
N ILE A 169 3.14 7.15 -27.45
CA ILE A 169 3.12 8.26 -28.41
C ILE A 169 4.00 7.98 -29.63
N PHE A 170 5.09 7.22 -29.46
CA PHE A 170 6.08 6.97 -30.51
C PHE A 170 5.97 5.59 -31.18
N SER A 171 5.04 4.73 -30.73
CA SER A 171 4.75 3.42 -31.33
C SER A 171 3.54 3.46 -32.26
#